data_AF-A0A6S6ZTN4-F1
#
_entry.id   AF-A0A6S6ZTN4-F1
#
_cell.length_a   1.000
_cell.length_b   1.000
_cell.length_c   1.000
_cell.angle_alpha   90.00
_cell.angle_beta   90.00
_cell.angle_gamma   90.00
#
_symmetry.space_group_name_H-M   'P 1'
#
loop_
_entity.id
_entity.type
_entity.pdbx_description
1 polymer ?
#
loop_
_entity_poly.entity_id
_entity_poly.type
_entity_poly.pdbx_seq_one_letter_code
_entity_poly.pdbx_strand_id
1 'polypeptide(L)'
;MENPFGDSDEPSSDHRQYLVLISASKDNASLAQKLLENLKKHVDERAAPLWIDAKGIGVLLTTDLVASDIWREMFQKEPGQDYGDTRNMLVLELGRDWAARRDDKIEHWLASHVGNPLPSAPRRNDKRR
;
A
#
# COMPACT_ATOMS: atom_id res chain seq x y z
N MET A 1 15.70 14.68 33.74
CA MET A 1 14.61 14.03 34.49
C MET A 1 13.86 13.19 33.49
N GLU A 2 14.11 11.88 33.51
CA GLU A 2 13.38 10.88 32.74
C GLU A 2 12.00 10.69 33.35
N ASN A 3 10.98 10.58 32.50
CA ASN A 3 9.60 10.42 32.92
C ASN A 3 9.37 8.95 33.32
N PRO A 4 9.05 8.62 34.59
CA PRO A 4 9.03 7.22 35.05
C PRO A 4 7.76 6.44 34.68
N PHE A 5 6.81 7.08 33.99
CA PHE A 5 5.54 6.49 33.53
C PHE A 5 5.13 7.01 32.15
N GLY A 6 6.09 7.12 31.24
CA GLY A 6 5.86 7.57 29.87
C GLY A 6 5.36 6.43 28.98
N ASP A 7 4.14 5.94 29.22
CA ASP A 7 3.36 5.36 28.12
C ASP A 7 3.04 6.54 27.18
N SER A 8 3.93 6.76 26.22
CA SER A 8 3.56 7.50 25.03
C SER A 8 2.44 6.70 24.38
N ASP A 9 1.24 7.28 24.33
CA ASP A 9 0.12 6.88 23.46
C ASP A 9 0.51 7.02 21.96
N GLU A 10 1.70 6.56 21.58
CA GLU A 10 1.96 6.19 20.20
C GLU A 10 1.29 4.83 20.02
N PRO A 11 0.32 4.69 19.09
CA PRO A 11 -0.15 3.36 18.76
C PRO A 11 1.09 2.57 18.34
N SER A 12 1.35 1.46 19.03
CA SER A 12 2.30 0.44 18.63
C SER A 12 1.87 -0.10 17.27
N SER A 13 2.16 0.66 16.23
CA SER A 13 1.85 0.37 14.85
C SER A 13 3.02 -0.44 14.31
N ASP A 14 3.26 -1.63 14.88
CA ASP A 14 4.27 -2.54 14.32
C ASP A 14 3.95 -2.86 12.86
N HIS A 15 2.70 -2.65 12.42
CA HIS A 15 2.29 -2.87 11.03
C HIS A 15 1.87 -1.55 10.38
N ARG A 16 2.44 -1.26 9.21
CA ARG A 16 2.14 -0.12 8.35
C ARG A 16 1.39 -0.60 7.12
N GLN A 17 0.69 0.34 6.47
CA GLN A 17 -0.11 0.06 5.29
C GLN A 17 0.57 0.61 4.06
N TYR A 18 0.65 -0.22 3.01
CA TYR A 18 1.25 0.19 1.75
C TYR A 18 0.33 -0.11 0.56
N LEU A 19 0.48 0.70 -0.47
CA LEU A 19 -0.02 0.45 -1.81
C LEU A 19 1.15 0.18 -2.74
N VAL A 20 1.17 -1.01 -3.34
CA VAL A 20 2.10 -1.36 -4.41
C VAL A 20 1.37 -1.25 -5.74
N LEU A 21 1.91 -0.43 -6.64
CA LEU A 21 1.42 -0.28 -8.00
C LEU A 21 2.37 -0.99 -8.94
N ILE A 22 1.84 -1.95 -9.70
CA ILE A 22 2.57 -2.72 -10.70
C ILE A 22 1.95 -2.43 -12.05
N SER A 23 2.70 -1.82 -12.97
CA SER A 23 2.23 -1.75 -14.35
C SER A 23 2.24 -3.13 -14.99
N ALA A 24 1.10 -3.50 -15.56
CA ALA A 24 0.87 -4.78 -16.21
C ALA A 24 0.52 -4.54 -17.68
N SER A 25 1.25 -5.23 -18.55
CA SER A 25 1.14 -5.26 -19.99
C SER A 25 1.34 -6.71 -20.44
N LYS A 26 1.09 -7.00 -21.71
CA LYS A 26 1.34 -8.35 -22.24
C LYS A 26 2.81 -8.78 -22.09
N ASP A 27 3.73 -7.82 -22.13
CA ASP A 27 5.18 -8.07 -22.13
C ASP A 27 5.73 -8.36 -20.72
N ASN A 28 5.00 -7.98 -19.66
CA ASN A 28 5.46 -8.14 -18.28
C ASN A 28 4.43 -8.83 -17.35
N ALA A 29 3.41 -9.47 -17.92
CA ALA A 29 2.36 -10.16 -17.15
C ALA A 29 2.92 -11.26 -16.22
N SER A 30 3.84 -12.09 -16.72
CA SER A 30 4.50 -13.14 -15.93
C SER A 30 5.35 -12.57 -14.79
N LEU A 31 5.98 -11.41 -15.03
CA LEU A 31 6.71 -10.69 -14.00
C LEU A 31 5.74 -10.20 -12.92
N ALA A 32 4.67 -9.51 -13.29
CA ALA A 32 3.66 -9.00 -12.36
C ALA A 32 3.07 -10.11 -11.47
N GLN A 33 2.81 -11.29 -12.05
CA GLN A 33 2.34 -12.45 -11.30
C GLN A 33 3.38 -12.95 -10.29
N LYS A 34 4.66 -13.07 -10.69
CA LYS A 34 5.72 -13.51 -9.78
C LYS A 34 5.95 -12.50 -8.64
N LEU A 35 5.87 -11.21 -8.92
CA LEU A 35 5.99 -10.17 -7.90
C LEU A 35 4.85 -10.27 -6.87
N LEU A 36 3.61 -10.50 -7.32
CA LEU A 36 2.48 -10.74 -6.42
C LEU A 36 2.68 -12.00 -5.55
N GLU A 37 3.22 -13.08 -6.13
CA GLU A 37 3.58 -14.29 -5.37
C GLU A 37 4.66 -14.00 -4.32
N ASN A 38 5.68 -13.23 -4.69
CA ASN A 38 6.74 -12.84 -3.76
C ASN A 38 6.21 -11.95 -2.63
N LEU A 39 5.33 -10.97 -2.92
CA LEU A 39 4.66 -10.16 -1.89
C LEU A 39 3.89 -11.05 -0.90
N LYS A 40 3.11 -12.01 -1.41
CA LYS A 40 2.38 -12.97 -0.58
C LYS A 40 3.29 -13.82 0.30
N LYS A 41 4.43 -14.24 -0.23
CA LYS A 41 5.32 -15.18 0.45
C LYS A 41 6.26 -14.51 1.44
N HIS A 42 6.68 -13.28 1.17
CA HIS A 42 7.80 -12.64 1.85
C HIS A 42 7.43 -11.35 2.59
N VAL A 43 6.26 -10.76 2.32
CA VAL A 43 5.87 -9.45 2.88
C VAL A 43 4.57 -9.52 3.66
N ASP A 44 3.49 -10.01 3.04
CA ASP A 44 2.16 -10.10 3.64
C ASP A 44 1.38 -11.25 3.01
N GLU A 45 1.11 -12.31 3.78
CA GLU A 45 0.36 -13.50 3.31
C GLU A 45 -1.04 -13.17 2.76
N ARG A 46 -1.60 -12.03 3.18
CA ARG A 46 -2.93 -11.55 2.80
C ARG A 46 -2.87 -10.60 1.61
N ALA A 47 -1.67 -10.28 1.10
CA ALA A 47 -1.47 -9.44 -0.06
C ALA A 47 -2.35 -9.90 -1.22
N ALA A 48 -3.28 -9.06 -1.66
CA ALA A 48 -4.19 -9.38 -2.75
C ALA A 48 -4.38 -8.16 -3.65
N PRO A 49 -4.58 -8.37 -4.96
CA PRO A 49 -4.96 -7.30 -5.86
C PRO A 49 -6.25 -6.63 -5.37
N LEU A 50 -6.16 -5.34 -5.04
CA LEU A 50 -7.32 -4.50 -4.77
C LEU A 50 -7.92 -3.96 -6.07
N TRP A 51 -7.05 -3.63 -7.02
CA TRP A 51 -7.40 -3.01 -8.28
C TRP A 51 -6.62 -3.69 -9.41
N ILE A 52 -7.32 -4.01 -10.49
CA ILE A 52 -6.72 -4.53 -11.74
C ILE A 52 -7.40 -3.78 -12.88
N ASP A 53 -6.61 -3.12 -13.72
CA ASP A 53 -7.09 -2.49 -14.95
C ASP A 53 -6.25 -2.90 -16.16
N ALA A 54 -6.53 -2.28 -17.31
CA ALA A 54 -5.81 -2.58 -18.55
C ALA A 54 -4.31 -2.19 -18.53
N LYS A 55 -3.85 -1.47 -17.49
CA LYS A 55 -2.51 -0.89 -17.39
C LYS A 55 -1.73 -1.37 -16.17
N GLY A 56 -2.38 -1.99 -15.18
CA GLY A 56 -1.71 -2.39 -13.95
C GLY A 56 -2.57 -3.05 -12.88
N ILE A 57 -1.87 -3.31 -11.77
CA ILE A 57 -2.37 -3.97 -10.57
C ILE A 57 -2.01 -3.07 -9.37
N GLY A 58 -2.99 -2.77 -8.53
CA GLY A 58 -2.79 -2.19 -7.21
C GLY A 58 -2.94 -3.25 -6.12
N VAL A 59 -1.91 -3.44 -5.30
CA VAL A 59 -1.89 -4.42 -4.20
C VAL A 59 -1.77 -3.66 -2.89
N LEU A 60 -2.66 -3.97 -1.95
CA LEU A 60 -2.57 -3.44 -0.60
C LEU A 60 -1.83 -4.43 0.30
N LEU A 61 -0.98 -3.89 1.17
CA LEU A 61 -0.15 -4.65 2.10
C LEU A 61 -0.28 -4.10 3.51
N THR A 62 -0.27 -5.01 4.49
CA THR A 62 -0.07 -4.71 5.91
C THR A 62 1.19 -5.42 6.38
N THR A 63 2.23 -4.66 6.75
CA THR A 63 3.56 -5.23 7.08
C THR A 63 4.35 -4.32 8.01
N ASP A 64 5.29 -4.88 8.76
CA ASP A 64 6.28 -4.17 9.57
C ASP A 64 7.46 -3.63 8.76
N LEU A 65 7.60 -4.09 7.51
CA LEU A 65 8.65 -3.65 6.59
C LEU A 65 8.48 -2.19 6.16
N VAL A 66 9.62 -1.55 5.89
CA VAL A 66 9.67 -0.25 5.20
C VAL A 66 9.56 -0.44 3.68
N ALA A 67 9.10 0.59 2.96
CA ALA A 67 8.93 0.53 1.50
C ALA A 67 10.15 0.00 0.72
N SER A 68 11.38 0.36 1.14
CA SER A 68 12.61 -0.13 0.51
C SER A 68 12.81 -1.62 0.70
N ASP A 69 12.41 -2.18 1.84
CA ASP A 69 12.53 -3.61 2.12
C ASP A 69 11.46 -4.38 1.35
N ILE A 70 10.21 -3.88 1.32
CA ILE A 70 9.13 -4.42 0.47
C ILE A 70 9.59 -4.52 -0.98
N TRP A 71 10.23 -3.47 -1.50
CA TRP A 71 10.79 -3.49 -2.85
C TRP A 71 11.80 -4.64 -3.03
N ARG A 72 12.77 -4.79 -2.13
CA ARG A 72 13.76 -5.88 -2.23
C ARG A 72 13.10 -7.26 -2.16
N GLU A 73 12.17 -7.46 -1.22
CA GLU A 73 11.48 -8.73 -1.04
C GLU A 73 10.64 -9.12 -2.26
N MET A 74 10.01 -8.14 -2.89
CA MET A 74 9.25 -8.36 -4.12
C MET A 74 10.16 -8.87 -5.26
N PHE A 75 11.42 -8.48 -5.28
CA PHE A 75 12.44 -8.93 -6.23
C PHE A 75 13.39 -10.01 -5.65
N GLN A 76 12.94 -10.84 -4.72
CA GLN A 76 13.69 -12.05 -4.36
C GLN A 76 13.74 -13.01 -5.55
N LYS A 77 14.89 -13.05 -6.24
CA LYS A 77 15.15 -13.90 -7.41
C LYS A 77 15.37 -15.35 -7.01
N GLU A 78 14.72 -16.27 -7.72
CA GLU A 78 15.24 -17.63 -7.85
C GLU A 78 16.38 -17.67 -8.89
N PRO A 79 17.33 -18.61 -8.80
CA PRO A 79 18.43 -18.73 -9.77
C PRO A 79 17.91 -18.79 -11.22
N GLY A 80 18.41 -17.90 -12.08
CA GLY A 80 18.02 -17.82 -13.49
C GLY A 80 16.83 -16.90 -13.82
N GLN A 81 16.26 -16.20 -12.82
CA GLN A 81 15.22 -15.19 -13.09
C GLN A 81 15.81 -13.84 -13.49
N ASP A 82 15.43 -13.36 -14.67
CA ASP A 82 15.62 -11.97 -15.06
C ASP A 82 14.34 -11.18 -14.75
N TYR A 83 14.48 -10.17 -13.91
CA TYR A 83 13.42 -9.19 -13.73
C TYR A 83 13.71 -8.12 -14.76
N GLY A 84 12.95 -8.15 -15.85
CA GLY A 84 13.05 -7.21 -16.96
C GLY A 84 12.79 -5.75 -16.55
N ASP A 85 12.09 -4.99 -17.38
CA ASP A 85 11.90 -3.56 -17.11
C ASP A 85 10.99 -3.30 -15.88
N THR A 86 11.59 -2.87 -14.78
CA THR A 86 10.92 -2.53 -13.50
C THR A 86 10.57 -1.05 -13.38
N ARG A 87 10.77 -0.25 -14.44
CA ARG A 87 10.61 1.23 -14.41
C ARG A 87 9.20 1.72 -14.08
N ASN A 88 8.19 0.85 -14.09
CA ASN A 88 6.79 1.20 -13.88
C ASN A 88 6.18 0.54 -12.62
N MET A 89 6.92 0.56 -11.51
CA MET A 89 6.48 0.05 -10.21
C MET A 89 6.71 1.06 -9.10
N LEU A 90 5.83 1.07 -8.10
CA LEU A 90 5.86 2.02 -6.98
C LEU A 90 5.37 1.35 -5.70
N VAL A 91 6.00 1.66 -4.57
CA VAL A 91 5.54 1.30 -3.23
C VAL A 91 5.30 2.60 -2.46
N LEU A 92 4.09 2.81 -1.96
CA LEU A 92 3.69 4.00 -1.22
C LEU A 92 3.14 3.62 0.15
N GLU A 93 3.56 4.32 1.20
CA GLU A 93 2.91 4.23 2.50
C GLU A 93 1.55 4.97 2.46
N LEU A 94 0.52 4.37 3.03
CA LEU A 94 -0.82 4.95 3.10
C LEU A 94 -1.05 5.60 4.48
N GLY A 95 -1.32 6.89 4.47
CA GLY A 95 -1.77 7.64 5.64
C GLY A 95 -3.29 7.87 5.65
N ARG A 96 -3.79 8.55 6.69
CA ARG A 96 -5.22 8.83 6.90
C ARG A 96 -5.86 9.77 5.87
N ASP A 97 -5.08 10.38 4.99
CA ASP A 97 -5.57 11.23 3.91
C ASP A 97 -5.85 10.41 2.65
N TRP A 98 -6.99 9.74 2.63
CA TRP A 98 -7.43 8.90 1.53
C TRP A 98 -8.90 9.18 1.19
N ALA A 99 -9.30 8.84 -0.04
CA ALA A 99 -10.69 8.91 -0.48
C ALA A 99 -11.02 7.71 -1.36
N ALA A 100 -12.21 7.15 -1.15
CA ALA A 100 -12.75 6.07 -1.96
C ALA A 100 -14.23 6.35 -2.27
N ARG A 101 -14.78 5.58 -3.21
CA ARG A 101 -16.23 5.60 -3.46
C ARG A 101 -16.94 5.07 -2.21
N ARG A 102 -18.05 5.71 -1.84
CA ARG A 102 -18.89 5.26 -0.70
C ARG A 102 -19.43 3.85 -0.93
N ASP A 103 -19.45 3.07 0.15
CA ASP A 103 -19.92 1.68 0.23
C ASP A 103 -19.13 0.71 -0.67
N ASP A 104 -17.91 1.09 -1.05
CA ASP A 104 -17.02 0.22 -1.81
C ASP A 104 -16.17 -0.64 -0.87
N LYS A 105 -15.78 -1.84 -1.32
CA LYS A 105 -14.87 -2.74 -0.58
C LYS A 105 -13.58 -2.04 -0.20
N ILE A 106 -13.12 -1.13 -1.07
CA ILE A 106 -11.91 -0.31 -0.86
C ILE A 106 -12.08 0.61 0.34
N GLU A 107 -13.23 1.29 0.47
CA GLU A 107 -13.50 2.18 1.61
C GLU A 107 -13.48 1.40 2.93
N HIS A 108 -14.14 0.24 2.99
CA HIS A 108 -14.15 -0.61 4.17
C HIS A 108 -12.75 -1.11 4.55
N TRP A 109 -11.94 -1.51 3.56
CA TRP A 109 -10.57 -1.94 3.81
C TRP A 109 -9.73 -0.78 4.37
N LEU A 110 -9.78 0.39 3.73
CA LEU A 110 -9.02 1.57 4.14
C LEU A 110 -9.42 2.01 5.55
N ALA A 111 -10.71 2.07 5.85
CA ALA A 111 -11.20 2.38 7.19
C ALA A 111 -10.72 1.37 8.25
N SER A 112 -10.61 0.08 7.90
CA SER A 112 -10.21 -0.98 8.84
C SER A 112 -8.69 -1.06 9.07
N HIS A 113 -7.86 -0.68 8.10
CA HIS A 113 -6.40 -0.85 8.17
C HIS A 113 -5.63 0.46 8.28
N VAL A 114 -6.10 1.52 7.60
CA VAL A 114 -5.48 2.85 7.56
C VAL A 114 -6.18 3.81 8.54
N GLY A 115 -7.43 3.53 8.88
CA GLY A 115 -8.27 4.34 9.76
C GLY A 115 -9.18 5.30 8.99
N ASN A 116 -10.10 5.96 9.70
CA ASN A 116 -11.10 6.86 9.09
C ASN A 116 -10.43 8.04 8.34
N PRO A 117 -10.98 8.42 7.17
CA PRO A 117 -10.40 9.46 6.33
C PRO A 117 -10.46 10.81 7.03
N LEU A 118 -9.51 11.70 6.71
CA LEU A 118 -9.52 13.05 7.25
C LEU A 118 -10.82 13.78 6.86
N PRO A 119 -11.40 14.59 7.77
CA PRO A 119 -12.61 15.35 7.48
C PRO A 119 -12.34 16.35 6.35
N SER A 120 -13.34 16.57 5.50
CA SER A 120 -13.23 17.57 4.44
C SER A 120 -13.04 18.96 5.03
N ALA A 121 -12.18 19.76 4.38
CA ALA A 121 -11.99 21.15 4.78
C ALA A 121 -13.36 21.87 4.75
N PRO A 122 -13.67 22.71 5.75
CA PRO A 122 -14.91 23.45 5.78
C PRO A 122 -15.03 24.29 4.49
N ARG A 123 -16.17 24.19 3.81
CA ARG A 123 -16.44 25.02 2.62
C ARG A 123 -16.32 26.48 3.05
N ARG A 124 -15.40 27.23 2.44
CA ARG A 124 -15.38 28.69 2.57
C ARG A 124 -16.76 29.17 2.08
N ASN A 125 -17.57 29.67 3.01
CA ASN A 125 -18.75 30.44 2.63
C ASN A 125 -18.22 31.67 1.89
N ASP A 126 -18.24 31.62 0.56
CA ASP A 126 -18.09 32.81 -0.28
C ASP A 126 -19.24 33.75 0.07
N LYS A 127 -18.99 34.62 1.05
CA LYS A 127 -19.79 35.82 1.27
C LYS A 127 -19.58 36.69 0.04
N ARG A 128 -20.37 36.43 -1.02
CA ARG A 128 -20.58 37.39 -2.09
C ARG A 128 -21.15 38.66 -1.43
N ARG A 129 -20.34 39.71 -1.51
CA ARG A 129 -20.72 41.11 -1.27
C ARG A 129 -21.78 41.55 -2.26
#